data_AF-A0A8S3I6V6-F1
#
_entry.id   AF-A0A8S3I6V6-F1
#
_cell.length_a   1.000
_cell.length_b   1.000
_cell.length_c   1.000
_cell.angle_alpha   90.00
_cell.angle_beta   90.00
_cell.angle_gamma   90.00
#
_symmetry.space_group_name_H-M   'P 1'
#
loop_
_entity.id
_entity.type
_entity.pdbx_description
1 polymer ?
#
loop_
_entity_poly.entity_id
_entity_poly.type
_entity_poly.pdbx_seq_one_letter_code
_entity_poly.pdbx_strand_id
1 'polypeptide(L)'
;MDTVMFLNNVQLTWLKPCLNHLQQLLNHYHVPYFTCKILDEVSKARFHSISFDASNKGNTKTYPFVIQYLSDVGVKRDLIDFLEDSREAALDIFKNIIKVIDDHQLNIYNLTSIGADDANVNFGEYHSVFKLLKDRLPHILKGRPKCIL
;
A
#
# COMPACT_ATOMS: atom_id res chain seq x y z
N MET A 1 -2.88 -22.16 -10.09
CA MET A 1 -4.12 -22.78 -10.59
C MET A 1 -4.78 -21.76 -11.50
N ASP A 2 -4.87 -22.07 -12.79
CA ASP A 2 -5.45 -21.16 -13.79
C ASP A 2 -6.96 -21.10 -13.64
N THR A 3 -7.51 -19.89 -13.47
CA THR A 3 -8.96 -19.68 -13.52
C THR A 3 -9.44 -19.89 -14.95
N VAL A 4 -10.19 -20.97 -15.19
CA VAL A 4 -10.87 -21.23 -16.47
C VAL A 4 -12.29 -20.70 -16.36
N MET A 5 -12.64 -19.71 -17.18
CA MET A 5 -14.00 -19.16 -17.20
C MET A 5 -14.85 -19.92 -18.22
N PHE A 6 -16.02 -20.37 -17.75
CA PHE A 6 -17.04 -21.02 -18.55
C PHE A 6 -18.29 -20.13 -18.59
N LEU A 7 -18.89 -20.01 -19.77
CA LEU A 7 -20.26 -19.50 -19.92
C LEU A 7 -21.04 -20.57 -20.67
N ASN A 8 -22.16 -21.02 -20.10
CA ASN A 8 -23.01 -22.06 -20.69
C ASN A 8 -22.23 -23.31 -21.14
N ASN A 9 -21.30 -23.81 -20.31
CA ASN A 9 -20.44 -24.97 -20.59
C ASN A 9 -19.48 -24.85 -21.79
N VAL A 10 -19.29 -23.64 -22.34
CA VAL A 10 -18.27 -23.37 -23.37
C VAL A 10 -17.03 -22.76 -22.72
N GLN A 11 -15.85 -23.33 -22.99
CA GLN A 11 -14.57 -22.81 -22.51
C GLN A 11 -14.19 -21.57 -23.32
N LEU A 12 -14.13 -20.41 -22.66
CA LEU A 12 -13.88 -19.12 -23.31
C LEU A 12 -12.37 -18.83 -23.44
N THR A 13 -11.67 -19.63 -24.24
CA THR A 13 -10.20 -19.53 -24.43
C THR A 13 -9.76 -18.21 -25.08
N TRP A 14 -10.61 -17.59 -25.91
CA TRP A 14 -10.35 -16.32 -26.61
C TRP A 14 -10.43 -15.07 -25.72
N LEU A 15 -11.06 -15.17 -24.56
CA LEU A 15 -11.16 -14.05 -23.61
C LEU A 15 -9.86 -13.84 -22.82
N LYS A 16 -9.06 -14.89 -22.62
CA LYS A 16 -7.76 -14.81 -21.91
C LYS A 16 -6.79 -13.81 -22.56
N PRO A 17 -6.51 -13.85 -23.88
CA PRO A 17 -5.66 -12.86 -24.53
C PRO A 17 -6.16 -11.42 -24.38
N CYS A 18 -7.48 -11.20 -24.50
CA CYS A 18 -8.08 -9.86 -24.32
C CYS A 18 -7.95 -9.36 -22.88
N LEU A 19 -8.17 -10.23 -21.89
CA LEU A 19 -7.95 -9.91 -20.47
C LEU A 19 -6.49 -9.60 -20.17
N ASN A 20 -5.56 -10.39 -20.72
CA ASN A 20 -4.12 -10.16 -20.55
C ASN A 20 -3.68 -8.85 -21.21
N HIS A 21 -4.21 -8.53 -22.39
CA HIS A 21 -3.92 -7.27 -23.08
C HIS A 21 -4.49 -6.07 -22.31
N LEU A 22 -5.71 -6.18 -21.79
CA LEU A 22 -6.33 -5.15 -20.96
C LEU A 22 -5.54 -4.94 -19.65
N GLN A 23 -5.08 -6.01 -19.00
CA GLN A 23 -4.20 -5.94 -17.84
C GLN A 23 -2.86 -5.29 -18.18
N GLN A 24 -2.27 -5.58 -19.34
CA GLN A 24 -1.05 -4.91 -19.79
C GLN A 24 -1.29 -3.41 -20.00
N LEU A 25 -2.39 -3.00 -20.63
CA LEU A 25 -2.71 -1.58 -20.80
C LEU A 25 -2.96 -0.87 -19.46
N LEU A 26 -3.69 -1.52 -18.55
CA LEU A 26 -3.90 -1.02 -17.19
C LEU A 26 -2.57 -0.81 -16.46
N ASN A 27 -1.71 -1.83 -16.46
CA ASN A 27 -0.43 -1.80 -15.74
C ASN A 27 0.59 -0.85 -16.39
N HIS A 28 0.56 -0.69 -17.72
CA HIS A 28 1.55 0.11 -18.43
C HIS A 28 1.18 1.60 -18.50
N TYR A 29 -0.11 1.93 -18.59
CA TYR A 29 -0.54 3.31 -18.80
C TYR A 29 -1.37 3.87 -17.65
N HIS A 30 -2.41 3.15 -17.21
CA HIS A 30 -3.36 3.71 -16.24
C HIS A 30 -2.80 3.74 -14.83
N VAL A 31 -2.22 2.65 -14.35
CA VAL A 31 -1.67 2.56 -12.98
C VAL A 31 -0.59 3.63 -12.77
N PRO A 32 0.45 3.75 -13.63
CA PRO A 32 1.45 4.81 -13.46
C PRO A 32 0.85 6.22 -13.51
N TYR A 33 -0.11 6.46 -14.41
CA TYR A 33 -0.76 7.76 -14.52
C TYR A 33 -1.52 8.14 -13.23
N PHE A 34 -2.33 7.21 -12.69
CA PHE A 34 -3.07 7.46 -11.45
C PHE A 34 -2.12 7.66 -10.26
N THR A 35 -1.10 6.82 -10.14
CA THR A 35 -0.08 6.97 -9.09
C THR A 35 0.62 8.33 -9.19
N CYS A 36 1.09 8.74 -10.38
CA CYS A 36 1.70 10.06 -10.58
C CYS A 36 0.77 11.21 -10.16
N LYS A 37 -0.53 11.13 -10.47
CA LYS A 37 -1.50 12.15 -10.07
C LYS A 37 -1.68 12.22 -8.56
N ILE A 38 -1.78 11.06 -7.90
CA ILE A 38 -1.86 10.98 -6.43
C ILE A 38 -0.60 11.59 -5.81
N LEU A 39 0.59 11.23 -6.32
CA LEU A 39 1.87 11.73 -5.81
C LEU A 39 2.03 13.25 -6.00
N ASP A 40 1.57 13.81 -7.12
CA ASP A 40 1.54 15.25 -7.34
C ASP A 40 0.66 15.96 -6.29
N GLU A 41 -0.53 15.43 -5.99
CA GLU A 41 -1.40 15.97 -4.95
C GLU A 41 -0.79 15.84 -3.54
N VAL A 42 -0.21 14.68 -3.23
CA VAL A 42 0.47 14.42 -1.94
C VAL A 42 1.64 15.39 -1.74
N SER A 43 2.40 15.69 -2.80
CA SER A 43 3.53 16.61 -2.73
C SER A 43 3.11 18.03 -2.29
N LYS A 44 1.88 18.45 -2.64
CA LYS A 44 1.30 19.74 -2.27
C LYS A 44 0.78 19.76 -0.84
N ALA A 45 0.27 18.63 -0.34
CA ALA A 45 -0.29 18.49 1.01
C ALA A 45 0.76 18.64 2.13
N ARG A 46 2.05 18.59 1.78
CA ARG A 46 3.22 18.62 2.67
C ARG A 46 3.31 17.45 3.64
N PHE A 47 2.26 17.14 4.41
CA PHE A 47 2.24 16.04 5.38
C PHE A 47 1.29 14.94 4.95
N HIS A 48 1.65 13.70 5.26
CA HIS A 48 0.84 12.53 4.95
C HIS A 48 0.98 11.46 6.03
N SER A 49 0.09 10.48 6.00
CA SER A 49 0.17 9.26 6.79
C SER A 49 0.07 8.06 5.89
N ILE A 50 0.73 6.96 6.27
CA ILE A 50 0.67 5.69 5.55
C ILE A 50 -0.13 4.71 6.36
N SER A 51 -0.91 3.89 5.69
CA SER A 51 -1.70 2.83 6.27
C SER A 51 -1.50 1.57 5.47
N PHE A 52 -1.34 0.45 6.15
CA PHE A 52 -1.16 -0.85 5.52
C PHE A 52 -1.86 -1.93 6.31
N ASP A 53 -2.31 -2.96 5.60
CA ASP A 53 -2.90 -4.15 6.19
C ASP A 53 -2.37 -5.37 5.45
N ALA A 54 -2.20 -6.49 6.14
CA ALA A 54 -1.71 -7.71 5.53
C ALA A 54 -2.87 -8.55 5.00
N SER A 55 -2.98 -8.68 3.68
CA SER A 55 -3.92 -9.60 3.05
C SER A 55 -3.24 -10.92 2.71
N ASN A 56 -3.85 -12.03 3.12
CA ASN A 56 -3.31 -13.37 2.87
C ASN A 56 -4.02 -14.01 1.69
N LYS A 57 -3.29 -14.36 0.62
CA LYS A 57 -3.81 -15.18 -0.48
C LYS A 57 -2.93 -16.43 -0.66
N GLY A 58 -3.29 -17.51 0.02
CA GLY A 58 -2.47 -18.72 0.06
C GLY A 58 -1.20 -18.49 0.88
N ASN A 59 -0.02 -18.71 0.27
CA ASN A 59 1.28 -18.52 0.93
C ASN A 59 1.92 -17.15 0.64
N THR A 60 1.25 -16.30 -0.15
CA THR A 60 1.70 -14.93 -0.44
C THR A 60 0.91 -13.97 0.44
N LYS A 61 1.64 -13.10 1.15
CA LYS A 61 1.05 -11.93 1.80
C LYS A 61 1.25 -10.71 0.92
N THR A 62 0.18 -9.96 0.75
CA THR A 62 0.17 -8.71 0.00
C THR A 62 -0.24 -7.59 0.94
N TYR A 63 0.55 -6.51 0.95
CA TYR A 63 0.33 -5.32 1.77
C TYR A 63 -0.11 -4.17 0.85
N PRO A 64 -1.42 -3.86 0.77
CA PRO A 64 -1.87 -2.58 0.23
C PRO A 64 -1.30 -1.43 1.07
N PHE A 65 -0.65 -0.49 0.40
CA PHE A 65 -0.20 0.77 1.00
C PHE A 65 -1.14 1.91 0.60
N VAL A 66 -1.85 2.43 1.58
CA VAL A 66 -2.77 3.56 1.44
C VAL A 66 -2.12 4.81 2.02
N ILE A 67 -2.09 5.88 1.25
CA ILE A 67 -1.68 7.20 1.72
C ILE A 67 -2.91 8.02 2.08
N GLN A 68 -2.83 8.74 3.20
CA GLN A 68 -3.83 9.72 3.59
C GLN A 68 -3.19 11.09 3.75
N TYR A 69 -3.80 12.11 3.15
CA TYR A 69 -3.28 13.48 3.12
C TYR A 69 -4.43 14.49 3.03
N LEU A 70 -4.14 15.75 3.36
CA LEU A 70 -5.11 16.84 3.23
C LEU A 70 -4.99 17.49 1.86
N SER A 71 -6.03 17.34 1.04
CA SER A 71 -6.16 18.03 -0.25
C SER A 71 -6.99 19.31 -0.11
N ASP A 72 -7.08 20.10 -1.17
CA ASP A 72 -7.91 21.32 -1.24
C ASP A 72 -9.40 21.05 -1.00
N VAL A 73 -9.86 19.81 -1.26
CA VAL A 73 -11.26 19.40 -1.08
C VAL A 73 -11.50 18.60 0.20
N GLY A 74 -10.47 18.45 1.05
CA GLY A 74 -10.53 17.71 2.31
C GLY A 74 -9.58 16.51 2.37
N VAL A 75 -9.80 15.64 3.36
CA VAL A 75 -8.96 14.46 3.60
C VAL A 75 -9.20 13.42 2.50
N LYS A 76 -8.14 13.05 1.79
CA LYS A 76 -8.15 11.98 0.79
C LYS A 76 -7.41 10.76 1.29
N ARG A 77 -7.81 9.59 0.76
CA ARG A 77 -7.16 8.30 0.97
C ARG A 77 -7.03 7.62 -0.37
N ASP A 78 -5.80 7.35 -0.77
CA ASP A 78 -5.51 6.76 -2.07
C ASP A 78 -4.56 5.58 -1.89
N LEU A 79 -4.75 4.54 -2.69
CA LEU A 79 -3.85 3.41 -2.73
C LEU A 79 -2.66 3.75 -3.63
N ILE A 80 -1.44 3.60 -3.12
CA ILE A 80 -0.21 3.95 -3.86
C ILE A 80 0.63 2.74 -4.24
N ASP A 81 0.49 1.62 -3.52
CA ASP A 81 1.28 0.43 -3.80
C ASP A 81 0.64 -0.87 -3.30
N PHE A 82 1.09 -2.00 -3.85
CA PHE A 82 0.87 -3.35 -3.35
C PHE A 82 2.20 -4.06 -3.24
N LEU A 83 2.68 -4.26 -2.02
CA LEU A 83 3.93 -4.97 -1.79
C LEU A 83 3.66 -6.42 -1.44
N GLU A 84 4.28 -7.36 -2.15
CA GLU A 84 4.23 -8.78 -1.81
C GLU A 84 5.48 -9.17 -1.01
N ASP A 85 5.29 -9.60 0.24
CA ASP A 85 6.38 -10.11 1.08
C ASP A 85 5.82 -11.15 2.05
N SER A 86 6.36 -12.37 2.00
CA SER A 86 5.95 -13.43 2.93
C SER A 86 6.53 -13.25 4.34
N ARG A 87 7.47 -12.31 4.54
CA ARG A 87 8.04 -12.02 5.85
C ARG A 87 7.16 -11.07 6.62
N GLU A 88 7.01 -11.37 7.91
CA GLU A 88 6.13 -10.65 8.83
C GLU A 88 6.89 -10.07 10.02
N ALA A 89 8.21 -10.06 9.99
CA ALA A 89 8.96 -9.44 11.07
C ALA A 89 8.83 -7.92 10.99
N ALA A 90 8.81 -7.25 12.14
CA ALA A 90 8.70 -5.80 12.24
C ALA A 90 9.76 -5.07 11.40
N LEU A 91 10.98 -5.60 11.35
CA LEU A 91 12.07 -5.05 10.55
C LEU A 91 11.83 -5.14 9.04
N ASP A 92 11.21 -6.23 8.57
CA ASP A 92 10.92 -6.41 7.15
C ASP A 92 9.79 -5.48 6.71
N ILE A 93 8.72 -5.39 7.50
CA ILE A 93 7.62 -4.44 7.26
C ILE A 93 8.15 -3.00 7.31
N PHE A 94 9.02 -2.66 8.27
CA PHE A 94 9.68 -1.36 8.32
C PHE A 94 10.45 -1.07 7.01
N LYS A 95 11.29 -2.00 6.54
CA LYS A 95 12.02 -1.85 5.28
C LYS A 95 11.09 -1.67 4.09
N ASN A 96 9.96 -2.38 4.08
CA ASN A 96 8.94 -2.26 3.05
C ASN A 96 8.30 -0.86 3.04
N ILE A 97 7.99 -0.29 4.22
CA ILE A 97 7.54 1.11 4.33
C ILE A 97 8.58 2.07 3.76
N ILE A 98 9.87 1.92 4.14
CA ILE A 98 10.95 2.77 3.63
C ILE A 98 11.07 2.64 2.11
N LYS A 99 11.00 1.41 1.59
CA LYS A 99 11.05 1.13 0.16
C LYS A 99 9.91 1.84 -0.59
N VAL A 100 8.67 1.74 -0.12
CA VAL A 100 7.52 2.43 -0.74
C VAL A 100 7.73 3.94 -0.74
N ILE A 101 8.20 4.50 0.38
CA ILE A 101 8.50 5.95 0.45
C ILE A 101 9.56 6.35 -0.57
N ASP A 102 10.65 5.59 -0.69
CA ASP A 102 11.75 5.88 -1.60
C ASP A 102 11.35 5.68 -3.08
N ASP A 103 10.65 4.58 -3.40
CA ASP A 103 10.17 4.26 -4.76
C ASP A 103 9.24 5.35 -5.30
N HIS A 104 8.37 5.91 -4.44
CA HIS A 104 7.45 6.98 -4.79
C HIS A 104 8.04 8.40 -4.56
N GLN A 105 9.33 8.49 -4.23
CA GLN A 105 10.04 9.76 -3.99
C GLN A 105 9.36 10.66 -2.94
N LEU A 106 8.70 10.04 -1.96
CA LEU A 106 8.06 10.73 -0.86
C LEU A 106 9.12 11.14 0.18
N ASN A 107 8.99 12.33 0.74
CA ASN A 107 9.87 12.74 1.83
C ASN A 107 9.45 12.05 3.13
N ILE A 108 10.28 11.15 3.65
CA ILE A 108 10.03 10.45 4.91
C ILE A 108 9.78 11.38 6.11
N TYR A 109 10.38 12.57 6.14
CA TYR A 109 10.19 13.53 7.23
C TYR A 109 8.80 14.20 7.23
N ASN A 110 8.03 13.98 6.16
CA ASN A 110 6.65 14.41 6.06
C ASN A 110 5.64 13.33 6.51
N LEU A 111 6.12 12.14 6.86
CA LEU A 111 5.29 11.05 7.38
C LEU A 111 4.91 11.31 8.84
N THR A 112 3.64 11.62 9.07
CA THR A 112 3.12 12.03 10.38
C THR A 112 2.58 10.88 11.21
N SER A 113 2.06 9.82 10.58
CA SER A 113 1.55 8.65 11.29
C SER A 113 1.55 7.38 10.44
N ILE A 114 1.55 6.23 11.12
CA ILE A 114 1.26 4.93 10.51
C ILE A 114 -0.04 4.33 11.03
N GLY A 115 -0.84 3.73 10.16
CA GLY A 115 -2.03 2.94 10.50
C GLY A 115 -1.84 1.48 10.14
N ALA A 116 -2.12 0.58 11.08
CA ALA A 116 -2.12 -0.87 10.91
C ALA A 116 -2.99 -1.50 12.00
N ASP A 117 -3.18 -2.82 11.98
CA ASP A 117 -3.85 -3.54 13.08
C ASP A 117 -3.05 -3.44 14.40
N ASP A 118 -3.70 -3.76 15.53
CA ASP A 118 -3.08 -3.65 16.86
C ASP A 118 -2.10 -4.80 17.17
N ALA A 119 -1.62 -5.54 16.16
CA ALA A 119 -0.70 -6.63 16.35
C ALA A 119 0.63 -6.16 16.99
N ASN A 120 1.23 -7.02 17.82
CA ASN A 120 2.50 -6.73 18.49
C ASN A 120 3.62 -6.38 17.51
N VAL A 121 3.61 -6.98 16.32
CA VAL A 121 4.58 -6.64 15.26
C VAL A 121 4.48 -5.17 14.83
N ASN A 122 3.26 -4.60 14.81
CA ASN A 122 3.02 -3.25 14.34
C ASN A 122 3.19 -2.21 15.46
N PHE A 123 2.69 -2.49 16.67
CA PHE A 123 2.63 -1.50 17.75
C PHE A 123 3.17 -1.94 19.13
N GLY A 124 3.84 -3.10 19.21
CA GLY A 124 4.49 -3.57 20.43
C GLY A 124 5.51 -2.58 21.01
N GLU A 125 5.71 -2.65 22.32
CA GLU A 125 6.46 -1.65 23.09
C GLU A 125 7.97 -1.65 22.79
N TYR A 126 8.59 -2.83 22.75
CA TYR A 126 10.06 -2.97 22.67
C TYR A 126 10.59 -3.12 21.25
N HIS A 127 9.89 -3.87 20.40
CA HIS A 127 10.30 -4.12 19.03
C HIS A 127 9.07 -4.26 18.14
N SER A 128 8.79 -3.21 17.38
CA SER A 128 7.65 -3.14 16.46
C SER A 128 7.95 -2.18 15.32
N VAL A 129 7.13 -2.24 14.27
CA VAL A 129 7.20 -1.31 13.13
C VAL A 129 7.12 0.14 13.63
N PHE A 130 6.17 0.43 14.53
CA PHE A 130 6.03 1.75 15.12
C PHE A 130 7.27 2.15 15.91
N LYS A 131 7.86 1.26 16.72
CA LYS A 131 9.05 1.57 17.50
C LYS A 131 10.25 1.89 16.60
N LEU A 132 10.47 1.09 15.57
CA LEU A 132 11.53 1.31 14.57
C LEU A 132 11.35 2.66 13.84
N LEU A 133 10.12 3.00 13.47
CA LEU A 133 9.81 4.30 12.88
C LEU A 133 9.97 5.44 13.86
N LYS A 134 9.57 5.28 15.12
CA LYS A 134 9.68 6.32 16.16
C LYS A 134 11.13 6.65 16.48
N ASP A 135 12.01 5.66 16.45
CA ASP A 135 13.45 5.85 16.66
C ASP A 135 14.08 6.63 15.50
N ARG A 136 13.56 6.50 14.27
CA ARG A 136 14.00 7.28 13.09
C ARG A 136 13.30 8.63 12.95
N LEU A 137 12.03 8.70 13.31
CA LEU A 137 11.12 9.84 13.14
C LEU A 137 10.44 10.13 14.49
N PRO A 138 11.08 10.91 15.38
CA PRO A 138 10.55 11.15 16.73
C PRO A 138 9.15 11.79 16.77
N HIS A 139 8.71 12.44 15.69
CA HIS A 139 7.41 13.07 15.59
C HIS A 139 6.27 12.12 15.18
N ILE A 140 6.57 10.89 14.74
CA ILE A 140 5.55 9.99 14.20
C ILE A 140 4.52 9.57 15.26
N LEU A 141 3.26 9.50 14.85
CA LEU A 141 2.11 9.15 15.70
C LEU A 141 1.53 7.79 15.32
N LYS A 142 0.87 7.12 16.27
CA LYS A 142 0.05 5.94 15.99
C LYS A 142 -1.26 6.41 15.34
N GLY A 143 -1.48 6.02 14.09
CA GLY A 143 -2.75 6.18 13.39
C GLY A 143 -3.75 5.12 13.82
N ARG A 144 -5.05 5.39 13.68
CA ARG A 144 -6.09 4.41 14.03
C ARG A 144 -6.36 3.46 12.85
N PRO A 145 -6.42 2.12 13.07
CA PRO A 145 -6.73 1.14 12.01
C PRO A 145 -8.12 1.29 11.38
N LYS A 146 -9.07 1.94 12.07
CA LYS A 146 -10.52 1.81 11.80
C LYS A 146 -11.04 2.41 10.48
N CYS A 147 -10.20 2.94 9.60
CA CYS A 147 -10.67 3.68 8.42
C CYS A 147 -9.83 3.44 7.15
N ILE A 148 -9.30 2.23 6.94
CA ILE A 148 -8.44 1.93 5.77
C ILE A 148 -9.18 1.15 4.66
N LEU A 149 -10.41 0.68 4.92
CA LEU A 149 -11.39 0.27 3.90
C LEU A 149 -12.80 0.69 4.33
#